data_AF-A0A829AA01-F1
#
_entry.id   AF-A0A829AA01-F1
#
_cell.length_a   1.000
_cell.length_b   1.000
_cell.length_c   1.000
_cell.angle_alpha   90.00
_cell.angle_beta   90.00
_cell.angle_gamma   90.00
#
_symmetry.space_group_name_H-M   'P 1'
#
loop_
_entity.id
_entity.type
_entity.pdbx_description
1 polymer ?
#
loop_
_entity_poly.entity_id
_entity_poly.type
_entity_poly.pdbx_seq_one_letter_code
_entity_poly.pdbx_strand_id
1 'polypeptide(L)'
;MIKLYIGSSCSSSRRAKRWLITHDIPFIEQNLIRQPLTKNEFIHLLKLTNNGVTEMLSTHSISYKNLVHRIDELSLSELYIEIRTSPSLLKKPIIYDQPAKLLTGFSEDKIRMFLPKTKRKQELNELLLSGHLVDFKENNLCVPVISCFSNMLVNKNKPGKATTSPGNTALSNEIFTQKSIVLFNFKSVAFILYFTRWKRERK
;
A
#
# COMPACT_ATOMS: atom_id res chain seq x y z
N MET A 1 -14.92 8.49 13.38
CA MET A 1 -13.60 8.73 14.03
C MET A 1 -13.03 7.38 14.40
N ILE A 2 -11.79 7.13 13.99
CA ILE A 2 -11.17 5.81 14.12
C ILE A 2 -10.71 5.58 15.56
N LYS A 3 -11.06 4.43 16.13
CA LYS A 3 -10.52 3.93 17.40
C LYS A 3 -9.58 2.75 17.11
N LEU A 4 -8.39 2.81 17.71
CA LEU A 4 -7.37 1.78 17.63
C LEU A 4 -7.19 1.16 19.02
N TYR A 5 -7.66 -0.07 19.18
CA TYR A 5 -7.48 -0.84 20.39
C TYR A 5 -6.19 -1.68 20.30
N ILE A 6 -5.27 -1.47 21.25
CA ILE A 6 -3.94 -2.07 21.26
C ILE A 6 -3.68 -2.94 22.50
N GLY A 7 -2.65 -3.78 22.41
CA GLY A 7 -2.01 -4.44 23.56
C GLY A 7 -0.58 -3.94 23.78
N SER A 8 -0.04 -4.13 24.99
CA SER A 8 1.28 -3.63 25.42
C SER A 8 2.46 -4.16 24.58
N SER A 9 2.44 -5.42 24.16
CA SER A 9 3.57 -6.10 23.51
C SER A 9 3.25 -6.71 22.15
N CYS A 10 2.30 -6.12 21.39
CA CYS A 10 1.85 -6.67 20.12
C CYS A 10 2.57 -6.04 18.91
N SER A 11 3.29 -6.85 18.11
CA SER A 11 3.91 -6.40 16.85
C SER A 11 2.87 -5.90 15.83
N SER A 12 1.75 -6.61 15.67
CA SER A 12 0.64 -6.22 14.80
C SER A 12 0.04 -4.87 15.20
N SER A 13 -0.04 -4.56 16.49
CA SER A 13 -0.54 -3.26 16.97
C SER A 13 0.42 -2.12 16.61
N ARG A 14 1.74 -2.35 16.76
CA ARG A 14 2.78 -1.38 16.33
C ARG A 14 2.72 -1.12 14.82
N ARG A 15 2.50 -2.16 14.02
CA ARG A 15 2.33 -2.05 12.56
C ARG A 15 1.10 -1.24 12.18
N ALA A 16 -0.07 -1.53 12.78
CA ALA A 16 -1.30 -0.76 12.56
C ALA A 16 -1.14 0.72 12.93
N LYS A 17 -0.57 0.99 14.10
CA LYS A 17 -0.30 2.36 14.56
C LYS A 17 0.60 3.10 13.57
N ARG A 18 1.71 2.48 13.17
CA ARG A 18 2.63 3.08 12.19
C ARG A 18 1.93 3.34 10.86
N TRP A 19 1.13 2.40 10.37
CA TRP A 19 0.39 2.55 9.13
C TRP A 19 -0.55 3.76 9.15
N LEU A 20 -1.34 3.91 10.22
CA LEU A 20 -2.26 5.05 10.38
C LEU A 20 -1.51 6.39 10.45
N ILE A 21 -0.35 6.43 11.12
CA ILE A 21 0.51 7.63 11.20
C ILE A 21 1.10 7.96 9.82
N THR A 22 1.66 6.97 9.12
CA THR A 22 2.27 7.17 7.79
C THR A 22 1.26 7.68 6.76
N HIS A 23 0.00 7.25 6.85
CA HIS A 23 -1.06 7.70 5.95
C HIS A 23 -1.79 8.95 6.44
N ASP A 24 -1.32 9.59 7.52
CA ASP A 24 -1.90 10.79 8.12
C ASP A 24 -3.41 10.64 8.35
N ILE A 25 -3.77 9.58 9.08
CA ILE A 25 -5.15 9.25 9.41
C ILE A 25 -5.34 9.51 10.91
N PRO A 26 -6.27 10.38 11.33
CA PRO A 26 -6.52 10.65 12.74
C PRO A 26 -7.20 9.46 13.43
N PHE A 27 -6.68 9.05 14.58
CA PHE A 27 -7.24 7.97 15.39
C PHE A 27 -7.07 8.24 16.89
N ILE A 28 -7.91 7.60 17.70
CA ILE A 28 -7.77 7.52 19.15
C ILE A 28 -7.22 6.15 19.52
N GLU A 29 -6.13 6.13 20.28
CA GLU A 29 -5.53 4.90 20.80
C GLU A 29 -6.09 4.56 22.18
N GLN A 30 -6.49 3.30 22.37
CA GLN A 30 -6.91 2.76 23.66
C GLN A 30 -6.19 1.45 23.95
N ASN A 31 -5.58 1.33 25.12
CA ASN A 31 -4.91 0.10 25.54
C ASN A 31 -5.89 -0.82 26.27
N LEU A 32 -6.16 -2.00 25.71
CA LEU A 32 -7.13 -2.97 26.25
C LEU A 32 -6.75 -3.59 27.59
N ILE A 33 -5.47 -3.52 27.98
CA ILE A 33 -4.99 -4.02 29.27
C ILE A 33 -5.28 -2.99 30.37
N ARG A 34 -5.03 -1.70 30.08
CA ARG A 34 -5.26 -0.60 31.02
C ARG A 34 -6.74 -0.23 31.10
N GLN A 35 -7.37 -0.14 29.94
CA GLN A 35 -8.77 0.22 29.78
C GLN A 35 -9.49 -0.89 28.98
N PRO A 36 -10.06 -1.89 29.66
CA PRO A 36 -10.82 -2.97 29.04
C PRO A 36 -12.03 -2.44 28.27
N LEU A 37 -12.55 -3.26 27.35
CA LEU A 37 -13.84 -2.98 26.73
C LEU A 37 -14.97 -3.09 27.76
N THR A 38 -15.92 -2.17 27.69
CA THR A 38 -17.21 -2.34 28.37
C THR A 38 -18.05 -3.39 27.65
N LYS A 39 -19.06 -3.96 28.34
CA LYS A 39 -19.98 -4.94 27.75
C LYS A 39 -20.69 -4.38 26.51
N ASN A 40 -21.10 -3.12 26.56
CA ASN A 40 -21.77 -2.44 25.46
C ASN A 40 -20.84 -2.25 24.26
N GLU A 41 -19.57 -1.86 24.48
CA GLU A 41 -18.59 -1.76 23.40
C GLU A 41 -18.28 -3.12 22.78
N PHE A 42 -18.15 -4.17 23.60
CA PHE A 42 -17.93 -5.52 23.10
C PHE A 42 -19.07 -6.00 22.21
N ILE A 43 -20.33 -5.86 22.67
CA ILE A 43 -21.52 -6.20 21.88
C ILE A 43 -21.58 -5.36 20.60
N HIS A 44 -21.23 -4.07 20.68
CA HIS A 44 -21.20 -3.20 19.52
C HIS A 44 -20.17 -3.66 18.48
N LEU A 45 -18.95 -4.01 18.89
CA LEU A 45 -17.92 -4.55 17.99
C LEU A 45 -18.37 -5.88 17.36
N LEU A 46 -19.00 -6.75 18.14
CA LEU A 46 -19.59 -8.01 17.67
C LEU A 46 -20.65 -7.81 16.57
N LYS A 47 -21.45 -6.75 16.64
CA LYS A 47 -22.44 -6.45 15.59
C LYS A 47 -21.81 -6.05 14.25
N LEU A 48 -20.54 -5.62 14.27
CA LEU A 48 -19.82 -5.19 13.08
C LEU A 48 -19.00 -6.32 12.44
N THR A 49 -18.84 -7.46 13.12
CA THR A 49 -18.08 -8.59 12.56
C THR A 49 -18.92 -9.36 11.55
N ASN A 50 -18.24 -9.96 10.58
CA ASN A 50 -18.88 -10.82 9.59
C ASN A 50 -19.01 -12.25 10.13
N ASN A 51 -18.01 -12.71 10.89
CA ASN A 51 -17.93 -14.09 11.39
C ASN A 51 -18.21 -14.18 12.90
N GLY A 52 -18.90 -13.18 13.46
CA GLY A 52 -19.31 -13.16 14.87
C GLY A 52 -18.12 -13.17 15.83
N VAL A 53 -18.20 -14.06 16.83
CA VAL A 53 -17.19 -14.20 17.89
C VAL A 53 -15.84 -14.70 17.35
N THR A 54 -15.86 -15.65 16.42
CA THR A 54 -14.64 -16.32 15.92
C THR A 54 -13.62 -15.35 15.33
N GLU A 55 -14.09 -14.27 14.71
CA GLU A 55 -13.25 -13.22 14.14
C GLU A 55 -12.48 -12.42 15.20
N MET A 56 -13.11 -12.20 16.36
CA MET A 56 -12.56 -11.39 17.45
C MET A 56 -11.55 -12.14 18.32
N LEU A 57 -11.57 -13.48 18.30
CA LEU A 57 -10.75 -14.31 19.18
C LEU A 57 -9.35 -14.57 18.59
N SER A 58 -8.36 -14.65 19.49
CA SER A 58 -6.97 -14.94 19.17
C SER A 58 -6.71 -16.44 19.25
N THR A 59 -6.86 -17.13 18.11
CA THR A 59 -6.73 -18.60 17.98
C THR A 59 -5.40 -19.17 18.48
N HIS A 60 -4.33 -18.36 18.42
CA HIS A 60 -2.99 -18.79 18.83
C HIS A 60 -2.71 -18.60 20.33
N SER A 61 -3.59 -17.94 21.07
CA SER A 61 -3.38 -17.67 22.49
C SER A 61 -3.60 -18.92 23.34
N ILE A 62 -2.84 -19.06 24.42
CA ILE A 62 -3.02 -20.15 25.40
C ILE A 62 -4.44 -20.10 25.99
N SER A 63 -4.92 -18.89 26.30
CA SER A 63 -6.29 -18.66 26.79
C SER A 63 -7.35 -19.21 25.83
N TYR A 64 -7.18 -19.02 24.52
CA TYR A 64 -8.09 -19.59 23.53
C TYR A 64 -8.04 -21.11 23.51
N LYS A 65 -6.85 -21.70 23.52
CA LYS A 65 -6.69 -23.18 23.52
C LYS A 65 -7.36 -23.83 24.73
N ASN A 66 -7.32 -23.19 25.89
CA ASN A 66 -7.97 -23.70 27.10
C ASN A 66 -9.50 -23.56 27.05
N LEU A 67 -10.00 -22.55 26.33
CA LEU A 67 -11.43 -22.25 26.25
C LEU A 67 -12.12 -22.94 25.07
N VAL A 68 -11.39 -23.26 23.99
CA VAL A 68 -11.93 -23.65 22.66
C VAL A 68 -13.00 -24.72 22.72
N HIS A 69 -12.85 -25.71 23.59
CA HIS A 69 -13.78 -26.83 23.73
C HIS A 69 -15.16 -26.45 24.27
N ARG A 70 -15.27 -25.28 24.92
CA ARG A 70 -16.51 -24.79 25.55
C ARG A 70 -17.03 -23.50 24.93
N ILE A 71 -16.34 -22.91 23.96
CA ILE A 71 -16.70 -21.58 23.41
C ILE A 71 -18.14 -21.55 22.88
N ASP A 72 -18.57 -22.62 22.22
CA ASP A 72 -19.90 -22.70 21.61
C ASP A 72 -21.03 -22.89 22.63
N GLU A 73 -20.69 -23.30 23.85
CA GLU A 73 -21.64 -23.49 24.96
C GLU A 73 -21.84 -22.19 25.78
N LEU A 74 -20.91 -21.24 25.67
CA LEU A 74 -20.92 -20.01 26.45
C LEU A 74 -21.95 -19.01 25.92
N SER A 75 -22.69 -18.40 26.85
CA SER A 75 -23.45 -17.20 26.54
C SER A 75 -22.51 -16.01 26.25
N LEU A 76 -23.01 -15.01 25.51
CA LEU A 76 -22.25 -13.78 25.25
C LEU A 76 -21.81 -13.05 26.53
N SER A 77 -22.57 -13.19 27.62
CA SER A 77 -22.24 -12.59 28.91
C SER A 77 -21.07 -13.31 29.58
N GLU A 78 -21.06 -14.65 29.55
CA GLU A 78 -19.96 -15.46 30.09
C GLU A 78 -18.69 -15.28 29.27
N LEU A 79 -18.80 -15.27 27.94
CA LEU A 79 -17.67 -14.99 27.07
C LEU A 79 -17.04 -13.61 27.35
N TYR A 80 -17.88 -12.60 27.61
CA TYR A 80 -17.38 -11.28 28.00
C TYR A 80 -16.62 -11.31 29.34
N ILE A 81 -17.06 -12.11 30.31
CA ILE A 81 -16.35 -12.32 31.58
C ILE A 81 -14.99 -12.98 31.32
N GLU A 82 -14.94 -14.02 30.49
CA GLU A 82 -13.68 -14.68 30.10
C GLU A 82 -12.69 -13.72 29.43
N ILE A 83 -13.18 -12.87 28.52
CA ILE A 83 -12.37 -11.83 27.88
C ILE A 83 -11.83 -10.82 28.89
N ARG A 84 -12.64 -10.46 29.89
CA ARG A 84 -12.25 -9.51 30.94
C ARG A 84 -11.15 -10.09 31.84
N THR A 85 -11.25 -11.37 32.17
CA THR A 85 -10.27 -12.12 32.96
C THR A 85 -8.98 -12.35 32.18
N SER A 86 -9.09 -12.71 30.90
CA SER A 86 -7.97 -13.01 30.00
C SER A 86 -7.99 -12.12 28.75
N PRO A 87 -7.46 -10.89 28.80
CA PRO A 87 -7.43 -9.99 27.64
C PRO A 87 -6.60 -10.51 26.46
N SER A 88 -5.80 -11.57 26.65
CA SER A 88 -5.08 -12.32 25.61
C SER A 88 -6.01 -13.05 24.64
N LEU A 89 -7.24 -13.33 25.08
CA LEU A 89 -8.25 -14.03 24.29
C LEU A 89 -8.73 -13.18 23.09
N LEU A 90 -8.70 -11.85 23.21
CA LEU A 90 -9.00 -10.95 22.09
C LEU A 90 -7.81 -10.80 21.14
N LYS A 91 -8.10 -10.86 19.85
CA LYS A 91 -7.16 -10.57 18.78
C LYS A 91 -6.90 -9.06 18.71
N LYS A 92 -5.62 -8.70 18.58
CA LYS A 92 -5.14 -7.30 18.60
C LYS A 92 -4.29 -7.04 17.36
N PRO A 93 -4.30 -5.83 16.77
CA PRO A 93 -5.14 -4.68 17.13
C PRO A 93 -6.60 -4.86 16.70
N ILE A 94 -7.51 -4.07 17.27
CA ILE A 94 -8.89 -3.92 16.75
C ILE A 94 -9.02 -2.49 16.27
N ILE A 95 -9.33 -2.30 14.99
CA ILE A 95 -9.49 -0.98 14.37
C ILE A 95 -10.95 -0.83 14.00
N TYR A 96 -11.58 0.23 14.49
CA TYR A 96 -13.00 0.50 14.27
C TYR A 96 -13.21 1.94 13.81
N ASP A 97 -14.01 2.15 12.77
CA ASP A 97 -14.51 3.46 12.36
C ASP A 97 -16.03 3.43 12.19
N GLN A 98 -16.69 4.44 12.76
CA GLN A 98 -18.14 4.58 12.63
C GLN A 98 -18.50 4.88 11.16
N PRO A 99 -19.61 4.34 10.62
CA PRO A 99 -20.58 3.47 11.28
C PRO A 99 -20.30 1.96 11.15
N ALA A 100 -19.46 1.52 10.22
CA ALA A 100 -19.53 0.14 9.73
C ALA A 100 -18.18 -0.55 9.48
N LYS A 101 -17.03 0.09 9.74
CA LYS A 101 -15.73 -0.52 9.46
C LYS A 101 -15.14 -1.13 10.70
N LEU A 102 -14.83 -2.42 10.63
CA LEU A 102 -14.10 -3.15 11.66
C LEU A 102 -12.98 -3.94 11.00
N LEU A 103 -11.81 -3.92 11.61
CA LEU A 103 -10.70 -4.81 11.26
C LEU A 103 -10.13 -5.41 12.54
N THR A 104 -10.18 -6.73 12.62
CA THR A 104 -9.57 -7.49 13.72
C THR A 104 -8.22 -8.07 13.28
N GLY A 105 -7.15 -7.67 13.97
CA GLY A 105 -5.77 -7.96 13.61
C GLY A 105 -5.18 -6.92 12.65
N PHE A 106 -4.04 -7.25 12.06
CA PHE A 106 -3.38 -6.38 11.08
C PHE A 106 -3.16 -7.14 9.77
N SER A 107 -3.59 -6.53 8.67
CA SER A 107 -3.29 -6.94 7.30
C SER A 107 -3.10 -5.67 6.49
N GLU A 108 -2.00 -5.62 5.74
CA GLU A 108 -1.60 -4.46 4.94
C GLU A 108 -2.66 -4.12 3.87
N ASP A 109 -3.27 -5.13 3.27
CA ASP A 109 -4.29 -4.95 2.24
C ASP A 109 -5.62 -4.52 2.85
N LYS A 110 -6.02 -5.14 3.97
CA LYS A 110 -7.31 -4.85 4.60
C LYS A 110 -7.34 -3.47 5.26
N ILE A 111 -6.24 -3.02 5.87
CA ILE A 111 -6.21 -1.72 6.57
C ILE A 111 -6.42 -0.54 5.62
N ARG A 112 -6.18 -0.69 4.31
CA ARG A 112 -6.51 0.30 3.28
C ARG A 112 -8.00 0.67 3.24
N MET A 113 -8.90 -0.12 3.83
CA MET A 113 -10.32 0.25 3.98
C MET A 113 -10.52 1.53 4.79
N PHE A 114 -9.58 1.88 5.68
CA PHE A 114 -9.60 3.09 6.49
C PHE A 114 -9.08 4.32 5.73
N LEU A 115 -8.55 4.15 4.51
CA LEU A 115 -8.07 5.25 3.70
C LEU A 115 -9.24 6.08 3.11
N PRO A 116 -9.21 7.41 3.21
CA PRO A 116 -10.20 8.29 2.58
C PRO A 116 -10.34 8.02 1.07
N LYS A 117 -11.55 8.24 0.53
CA LYS A 117 -11.84 8.04 -0.90
C LYS A 117 -10.92 8.88 -1.80
N THR A 118 -10.55 10.07 -1.37
CA THR A 118 -9.65 10.99 -2.09
C THR A 118 -8.26 10.42 -2.24
N LYS A 119 -7.63 10.01 -1.12
CA LYS A 119 -6.30 9.38 -1.12
C LYS A 119 -6.28 8.08 -1.95
N ARG A 120 -7.34 7.25 -1.88
CA ARG A 120 -7.46 6.05 -2.74
C ARG A 120 -7.47 6.37 -4.24
N LYS A 121 -8.15 7.45 -4.64
CA LYS A 121 -8.18 7.87 -6.06
C LYS A 121 -6.82 8.40 -6.51
N GLN A 122 -6.12 9.13 -5.64
CA GLN A 122 -4.77 9.64 -5.93
C GLN A 122 -3.79 8.49 -6.13
N GLU A 123 -3.73 7.53 -5.21
CA GLU A 123 -2.88 6.33 -5.34
C GLU A 123 -3.18 5.56 -6.63
N LEU A 124 -4.46 5.37 -6.97
CA LEU A 124 -4.85 4.70 -8.22
C LEU A 124 -4.37 5.47 -9.46
N ASN A 125 -4.55 6.79 -9.49
CA ASN A 125 -4.12 7.62 -10.61
C ASN A 125 -2.59 7.60 -10.77
N GLU A 126 -1.84 7.62 -9.68
CA GLU A 126 -0.38 7.51 -9.69
C GLU A 126 0.08 6.15 -10.26
N LEU A 127 -0.61 5.05 -9.90
CA LEU A 127 -0.33 3.72 -10.45
C LEU A 127 -0.65 3.63 -11.94
N LEU A 128 -1.73 4.27 -12.40
CA LEU A 128 -2.09 4.34 -13.82
C LEU A 128 -1.07 5.15 -14.63
N LEU A 129 -0.60 6.28 -14.09
CA LEU A 129 0.38 7.15 -14.74
C LEU A 129 1.78 6.55 -14.79
N SER A 130 2.17 5.77 -13.77
CA SER A 130 3.47 5.09 -13.71
C SER A 130 3.56 3.86 -14.64
N GLY A 131 2.50 3.53 -15.39
CA GLY A 131 2.50 2.42 -16.35
C GLY A 131 2.54 1.02 -15.71
N HIS A 132 2.47 0.93 -14.39
CA HIS A 132 2.67 -0.32 -13.64
C HIS A 132 1.47 -1.29 -13.73
N LEU A 133 0.33 -0.84 -14.27
CA LEU A 133 -0.90 -1.62 -14.46
C LEU A 133 -1.13 -2.10 -15.92
N VAL A 134 -0.17 -1.88 -16.83
CA VAL A 134 -0.30 -2.29 -18.24
C VAL A 134 -0.07 -3.80 -18.42
N ASP A 135 0.52 -4.50 -17.45
CA ASP A 135 0.99 -5.89 -17.62
C ASP A 135 -0.07 -6.99 -17.40
N PHE A 136 -1.34 -6.68 -17.10
CA PHE A 136 -2.36 -7.72 -16.88
C PHE A 136 -3.12 -8.18 -18.14
N LYS A 137 -2.69 -7.73 -19.33
CA LYS A 137 -3.35 -8.04 -20.61
C LYS A 137 -2.39 -8.44 -21.74
N GLU A 138 -1.36 -9.24 -21.47
CA GLU A 138 -0.55 -9.84 -22.56
C GLU A 138 -0.68 -11.35 -22.72
N ASN A 139 -1.73 -11.98 -22.17
CA ASN A 139 -2.03 -13.39 -22.46
C ASN A 139 -3.39 -13.65 -23.10
N ASN A 140 -4.11 -12.65 -23.62
CA ASN A 140 -5.26 -12.89 -24.50
C ASN A 140 -5.53 -11.71 -25.45
N LEU A 141 -5.13 -11.93 -26.70
CA LEU A 141 -5.53 -11.27 -27.96
C LEU A 141 -5.18 -9.77 -28.20
N CYS A 142 -4.34 -9.62 -29.22
CA CYS A 142 -4.11 -8.49 -30.14
C CYS A 142 -5.01 -7.24 -30.02
N VAL A 143 -4.39 -6.09 -29.76
CA VAL A 143 -4.77 -4.80 -30.39
C VAL A 143 -3.49 -4.02 -30.72
N PRO A 144 -3.27 -3.56 -31.97
CA PRO A 144 -2.04 -2.86 -32.34
C PRO A 144 -2.10 -1.40 -31.86
N VAL A 145 -1.20 -0.99 -30.98
CA VAL A 145 -0.96 0.43 -30.69
C VAL A 145 0.06 0.95 -31.70
N ILE A 146 -0.42 1.34 -32.88
CA ILE A 146 0.28 2.31 -33.74
C ILE A 146 -0.61 3.56 -33.80
N SER A 147 -0.37 4.53 -32.92
CA SER A 147 -0.47 5.97 -33.24
C SER A 147 -0.21 6.83 -32.00
N CYS A 148 1.06 7.04 -31.67
CA CYS A 148 1.44 8.23 -30.88
C CYS A 148 2.77 8.85 -31.32
N PHE A 149 3.23 8.53 -32.54
CA PHE A 149 4.34 9.23 -33.20
C PHE A 149 3.79 10.11 -34.32
N SER A 150 3.14 11.21 -33.97
CA SER A 150 2.95 12.37 -34.85
C SER A 150 2.44 13.56 -34.04
N ASN A 151 3.32 14.14 -33.21
CA ASN A 151 3.18 15.54 -32.81
C ASN A 151 4.51 16.19 -32.38
N MET A 152 5.63 15.75 -32.94
CA MET A 152 6.95 16.32 -32.63
C MET A 152 7.76 16.75 -33.86
N LEU A 153 7.14 16.91 -35.03
CA LEU A 153 7.81 17.45 -36.21
C LEU A 153 6.86 18.26 -37.11
N VAL A 154 6.23 19.31 -36.58
CA VAL A 154 5.74 20.43 -37.40
C VAL A 154 5.98 21.74 -36.67
N ASN A 155 7.14 22.36 -36.89
CA ASN A 155 7.12 23.79 -37.23
C ASN A 155 8.32 24.13 -38.12
N LYS A 156 8.02 24.50 -39.36
CA LYS A 156 8.97 24.90 -40.40
C LYS A 156 9.28 26.40 -40.27
N ASN A 157 10.57 26.72 -40.36
CA ASN A 157 11.21 27.96 -40.83
C ASN A 157 10.33 29.09 -41.40
N LYS A 158 10.58 30.36 -41.00
CA LYS A 158 11.19 31.50 -41.76
C LYS A 158 11.02 32.87 -41.03
N PRO A 159 11.61 34.03 -41.45
CA PRO A 159 13.01 34.46 -41.29
C PRO A 159 13.21 35.88 -40.64
N GLY A 160 14.43 36.14 -40.13
CA GLY A 160 15.16 37.43 -40.24
C GLY A 160 14.69 38.70 -39.50
N LYS A 161 15.53 39.22 -38.60
CA LYS A 161 16.20 40.54 -38.72
C LYS A 161 17.26 40.75 -37.63
N ALA A 162 18.41 41.27 -38.05
CA ALA A 162 19.54 41.66 -37.23
C ALA A 162 19.27 42.96 -36.46
N THR A 163 19.92 43.15 -35.30
CA THR A 163 20.69 44.36 -34.94
C THR A 163 21.38 44.23 -33.57
N THR A 164 22.68 44.57 -33.58
CA THR A 164 23.51 45.23 -32.54
C THR A 164 23.92 44.50 -31.25
N SER A 165 25.23 44.16 -31.23
CA SER A 165 26.20 44.05 -30.11
C SER A 165 26.40 45.40 -29.37
N PRO A 166 27.32 45.60 -28.38
CA PRO A 166 28.10 44.68 -27.54
C PRO A 166 28.08 45.03 -26.03
N GLY A 167 28.67 44.15 -25.20
CA GLY A 167 29.16 44.49 -23.85
C GLY A 167 29.62 43.21 -23.14
N ASN A 168 30.84 42.72 -23.40
CA ASN A 168 32.05 42.89 -22.56
C ASN A 168 31.80 42.56 -21.07
N THR A 169 32.58 41.78 -20.33
CA THR A 169 33.87 41.06 -20.46
C THR A 169 34.09 40.39 -19.08
N ALA A 170 35.10 39.52 -18.98
CA ALA A 170 35.73 39.00 -17.75
C ALA A 170 35.08 37.74 -17.16
N LEU A 171 35.69 36.55 -17.33
CA LEU A 171 36.82 36.01 -16.52
C LEU A 171 36.33 35.68 -15.10
N SER A 172 36.51 34.50 -14.52
CA SER A 172 37.38 33.37 -14.84
C SER A 172 37.12 32.25 -13.82
N ASN A 173 37.29 31.00 -14.27
CA ASN A 173 37.92 29.87 -13.58
C ASN A 173 37.21 29.24 -12.36
N GLU A 174 36.72 28.01 -12.51
CA GLU A 174 37.41 26.72 -12.22
C GLU A 174 36.84 26.20 -10.87
N ILE A 175 36.56 24.92 -10.56
CA ILE A 175 37.18 23.61 -10.80
C ILE A 175 36.08 22.56 -10.51
N PHE A 176 35.88 21.52 -11.34
CA PHE A 176 36.04 20.09 -10.96
C PHE A 176 35.57 19.16 -12.08
N THR A 177 36.53 18.39 -12.57
CA THR A 177 36.47 17.44 -13.67
C THR A 177 36.16 16.02 -13.18
N GLN A 178 35.52 15.25 -14.07
CA GLN A 178 35.63 13.81 -14.30
C GLN A 178 35.47 12.79 -13.15
N LYS A 179 34.42 11.97 -13.28
CA LYS A 179 34.39 10.49 -13.19
C LYS A 179 32.93 10.06 -13.42
N SER A 180 32.55 9.44 -14.53
CA SER A 180 32.69 7.99 -14.66
C SER A 180 32.43 7.57 -16.12
N ILE A 181 33.38 6.84 -16.70
CA ILE A 181 33.23 6.05 -17.92
C ILE A 181 33.42 4.57 -17.52
N VAL A 182 32.71 3.70 -18.23
CA VAL A 182 32.96 2.26 -18.51
C VAL A 182 32.21 1.25 -17.64
N LEU A 183 31.15 0.65 -18.21
CA LEU A 183 31.06 -0.79 -18.53
C LEU A 183 29.70 -1.10 -19.19
N PHE A 184 29.59 -0.83 -20.49
CA PHE A 184 28.47 -1.32 -21.30
C PHE A 184 28.78 -2.77 -21.73
N ASN A 185 27.91 -3.68 -21.31
CA ASN A 185 28.12 -5.12 -21.33
C ASN A 185 28.01 -5.67 -22.78
N PHE A 186 29.05 -6.37 -23.25
CA PHE A 186 29.22 -6.86 -24.63
C PHE A 186 28.30 -8.03 -25.05
N LYS A 187 27.25 -8.35 -24.27
CA LYS A 187 26.36 -9.49 -24.55
C LYS A 187 25.12 -9.15 -25.41
N SER A 188 24.75 -7.87 -25.56
CA SER A 188 23.52 -7.50 -26.29
C SER A 188 23.68 -7.38 -27.80
N VAL A 189 24.89 -7.17 -28.32
CA VAL A 189 25.11 -7.01 -29.77
C VAL A 189 25.03 -8.36 -30.50
N ALA A 190 25.44 -9.45 -29.84
CA ALA A 190 25.32 -10.80 -30.38
C ALA A 190 23.85 -11.23 -30.59
N PHE A 191 22.94 -10.79 -29.72
CA PHE A 191 21.52 -11.14 -29.82
C PHE A 191 20.83 -10.42 -30.98
N ILE A 192 21.16 -9.15 -31.23
CA ILE A 192 20.61 -8.36 -32.33
C ILE A 192 21.08 -8.90 -33.70
N LEU A 193 22.34 -9.34 -33.79
CA LEU A 193 22.86 -9.97 -35.02
C LEU A 193 22.27 -11.37 -35.25
N TYR A 194 22.00 -12.13 -34.18
CA TYR A 194 21.35 -13.44 -34.31
C TYR A 194 19.88 -13.32 -34.76
N PHE A 195 19.15 -12.33 -34.24
CA PHE A 195 17.74 -12.10 -34.60
C PHE A 195 17.56 -11.60 -36.04
N THR A 196 18.48 -10.76 -36.51
CA THR A 196 18.46 -10.27 -37.89
C THR A 196 18.89 -11.32 -38.92
N ARG A 197 19.71 -12.31 -38.51
CA ARG A 197 20.07 -13.47 -39.33
C ARG A 197 18.96 -14.54 -39.34
N TRP A 198 18.33 -14.82 -38.21
CA TRP A 198 17.18 -15.75 -38.12
C TRP A 198 15.99 -15.34 -39.00
N LYS A 199 15.72 -14.02 -39.12
CA LYS A 199 14.61 -13.51 -39.95
C LYS A 199 14.87 -13.58 -41.46
N ARG A 200 16.09 -13.89 -41.90
CA ARG A 200 16.48 -13.95 -43.32
C ARG A 200 16.39 -15.36 -43.92
N GLU A 201 16.38 -16.42 -43.10
CA GLU A 201 16.34 -17.82 -43.55
C GLU A 201 14.93 -18.44 -43.57
N ARG A 202 13.88 -17.65 -43.29
CA ARG A 202 12.46 -18.05 -43.41
C ARG A 202 11.67 -17.19 -44.41
N LYS A 203 12.25 -16.97 -45.59
CA LYS A 203 11.55 -16.53 -46.80
C LYS A 203 11.96 -17.42 -47.96
#